data_AF-A0A395RT01-F1
#
_entry.id   AF-A0A395RT01-F1
#
_cell.length_a   1.000
_cell.length_b   1.000
_cell.length_c   1.000
_cell.angle_alpha   90.00
_cell.angle_beta   90.00
_cell.angle_gamma   90.00
#
_symmetry.space_group_name_H-M   'P 1'
#
loop_
_entity.id
_entity.type
_entity.pdbx_description
1 polymer ?
#
loop_
_entity_poly.entity_id
_entity_poly.type
_entity_poly.pdbx_seq_one_letter_code
_entity_poly.pdbx_strand_id
1 'polypeptide(L)'
;MRKNPSAPHACLEEKTGDVLLQLHLKPESKYRYSIPFGSDIPTYLQKSDNPYLQSMLYSTGSPSVGAQQHDGHHINDRQIPQYFKPYHAATILDPKLDSVKPSIWTTVSNDDKLMRSLLHDYFLHEYEGLPFFHKDHFLDDMLSGAKNFCSSLLVNSVLALSYHRSKFWDTQILGSRFLEEAKRLWELEKSVKPSLPTLQAALVMGNLLNMCSLDKIGRTYNVQALAMANELGLFKPLAQQASPRRRDSYTFTAWSLFFSNCVQDYHTLQPPLRENYPFEPLPDPVEDPAWYGSFWIVYPLADAPLLVQHGPLWKAKLELAMIMNDISIAFFGKEEAEVDKPTRLSLALMFTKRLTAWYSSLPVSLSPARIVFPSQFKLHFEGCDAYMTHFLAVLAFNALNRLESSASSLSTMETEDIRGTLILSAKGLNDQGQNYHLPRIVFHLLHSSMMAQDEAITSRITSVRLDDETDDDLRKEYVQAQYPINITNITESPEDKRLSNIIEKI
;
A
#
# COMPACT_ATOMS: atom_id res chain seq x y z
N MET A 1 18.42 15.58 -53.75
CA MET A 1 16.97 15.70 -54.00
C MET A 1 16.24 15.39 -52.71
N ARG A 2 15.37 16.30 -52.28
CA ARG A 2 14.60 16.31 -51.02
C ARG A 2 13.54 15.20 -50.99
N LYS A 3 13.25 14.66 -49.79
CA LYS A 3 11.87 14.42 -49.29
C LYS A 3 11.89 14.17 -47.77
N ASN A 4 10.95 14.85 -47.11
CA ASN A 4 10.71 15.00 -45.67
C ASN A 4 10.23 13.72 -44.95
N PRO A 5 10.43 13.64 -43.62
CA PRO A 5 9.59 12.89 -42.69
C PRO A 5 8.37 13.72 -42.22
N SER A 6 7.22 13.06 -42.07
CA SER A 6 5.95 13.62 -41.61
C SER A 6 5.80 13.53 -40.08
N ALA A 7 5.48 14.66 -39.46
CA ALA A 7 5.04 14.81 -38.07
C ALA A 7 3.53 14.49 -37.92
N PRO A 8 3.03 14.06 -36.73
CA PRO A 8 1.60 13.96 -36.47
C PRO A 8 1.04 15.24 -35.83
N HIS A 9 0.08 15.84 -36.55
CA HIS A 9 -1.10 16.59 -36.10
C HIS A 9 -0.99 17.45 -34.82
N ALA A 10 -0.49 18.67 -34.99
CA ALA A 10 -0.92 19.84 -34.24
C ALA A 10 -1.58 20.84 -35.20
N CYS A 11 -2.64 21.49 -34.72
CA CYS A 11 -3.41 22.59 -35.30
C CYS A 11 -4.34 22.27 -36.48
N LEU A 12 -5.65 22.38 -36.24
CA LEU A 12 -6.56 23.23 -37.01
C LEU A 12 -7.93 23.29 -36.30
N GLU A 13 -8.07 24.22 -35.35
CA GLU A 13 -9.36 24.85 -34.99
C GLU A 13 -9.09 26.12 -34.16
N GLU A 14 -8.31 27.05 -34.74
CA GLU A 14 -8.25 28.44 -34.29
C GLU A 14 -8.93 29.30 -35.34
N LYS A 15 -10.20 29.66 -35.11
CA LYS A 15 -10.83 30.88 -35.61
C LYS A 15 -12.14 31.12 -34.87
N THR A 16 -12.27 32.33 -34.34
CA THR A 16 -13.41 32.90 -33.58
C THR A 16 -13.59 32.43 -32.13
N GLY A 17 -12.66 32.84 -31.26
CA GLY A 17 -12.90 32.97 -29.83
C GLY A 17 -12.34 34.31 -29.35
N ASP A 18 -13.18 35.17 -28.78
CA ASP A 18 -12.77 36.47 -28.24
C ASP A 18 -11.91 36.24 -26.98
N VAL A 19 -10.64 36.66 -27.03
CA VAL A 19 -9.62 36.44 -25.99
C VAL A 19 -10.02 37.06 -24.65
N LEU A 20 -10.84 38.13 -24.68
CA LEU A 20 -11.41 38.74 -23.47
C LEU A 20 -12.47 37.85 -22.80
N LEU A 21 -13.21 37.05 -23.57
CA LEU A 21 -14.19 36.08 -23.05
C LEU A 21 -13.50 34.85 -22.44
N GLN A 22 -12.37 34.44 -23.01
CA GLN A 22 -11.53 33.38 -22.44
C GLN A 22 -10.84 33.78 -21.13
N LEU A 23 -10.51 35.07 -20.94
CA LEU A 23 -10.02 35.59 -19.66
C LEU A 23 -11.10 35.72 -18.58
N HIS A 24 -12.39 35.73 -18.96
CA HIS A 24 -13.53 35.73 -18.03
C HIS A 24 -14.10 34.33 -17.75
N LEU A 25 -13.73 33.33 -18.54
CA LEU A 25 -14.01 31.93 -18.21
C LEU A 25 -13.16 31.56 -17.00
N LYS A 26 -13.81 31.35 -15.84
CA LYS A 26 -13.17 30.61 -14.75
C LYS A 26 -12.67 29.30 -15.37
N PRO A 27 -11.38 28.95 -15.25
CA PRO A 27 -10.89 27.65 -15.71
C PRO A 27 -11.82 26.60 -15.13
N GLU A 28 -12.36 25.72 -15.97
CA GLU A 28 -13.12 24.58 -15.49
C GLU A 28 -12.14 23.70 -14.72
N SER A 29 -12.03 23.93 -13.40
CA SER A 29 -11.06 23.28 -12.53
C SER A 29 -11.44 21.83 -12.20
N LYS A 30 -12.48 21.31 -12.87
CA LYS A 30 -12.90 19.93 -12.78
C LYS A 30 -11.99 19.09 -13.68
N TYR A 31 -10.76 18.84 -13.22
CA TYR A 31 -10.03 17.66 -13.68
C TYR A 31 -10.77 16.43 -13.15
N ARG A 32 -11.82 16.01 -13.86
CA ARG A 32 -12.52 14.76 -13.61
C ARG A 32 -11.59 13.64 -14.05
N TYR A 33 -10.89 13.02 -13.11
CA TYR A 33 -10.37 11.69 -13.37
C TYR A 33 -11.58 10.76 -13.50
N SER A 34 -11.69 10.15 -14.67
CA SER A 34 -12.53 9.01 -14.95
C SER A 34 -11.96 7.78 -14.25
N ILE A 35 -11.97 7.74 -12.92
CA ILE A 35 -11.84 6.47 -12.20
C ILE A 35 -13.04 5.63 -12.69
N PRO A 36 -12.81 4.44 -13.26
CA PRO A 36 -13.57 3.92 -14.40
C PRO A 36 -15.06 4.08 -14.14
N PHE A 37 -15.64 5.00 -14.91
CA PHE A 37 -17.03 5.39 -14.76
C PHE A 37 -17.92 4.17 -14.98
N GLY A 38 -19.11 4.18 -14.38
CA GLY A 38 -20.03 3.03 -14.29
C GLY A 38 -20.42 2.30 -15.58
N SER A 39 -19.94 2.67 -16.76
CA SER A 39 -19.99 1.84 -17.97
C SER A 39 -19.03 0.65 -17.95
N ASP A 40 -17.88 0.79 -17.28
CA ASP A 40 -16.82 -0.23 -17.28
C ASP A 40 -16.89 -1.15 -16.05
N ILE A 41 -17.70 -0.78 -15.04
CA ILE A 41 -18.00 -1.65 -13.90
C ILE A 41 -18.75 -2.86 -14.44
N PRO A 42 -18.28 -4.11 -14.21
CA PRO A 42 -19.00 -5.28 -14.64
C PRO A 42 -20.44 -5.29 -14.14
N THR A 43 -21.39 -5.67 -15.00
CA THR A 43 -22.83 -5.65 -14.69
C THR A 43 -23.20 -6.42 -13.42
N TYR A 44 -22.45 -7.47 -13.06
CA TYR A 44 -22.66 -8.23 -11.83
C TYR A 44 -22.31 -7.44 -10.54
N LEU A 45 -21.51 -6.39 -10.64
CA LEU A 45 -21.20 -5.44 -9.56
C LEU A 45 -22.13 -4.23 -9.55
N GLN A 46 -22.87 -3.98 -10.64
CA GLN A 46 -23.86 -2.90 -10.78
C GLN A 46 -25.19 -3.22 -10.07
N LYS A 47 -25.12 -3.75 -8.86
CA LYS A 47 -26.30 -4.10 -8.07
C LYS A 47 -26.65 -2.97 -7.10
N SER A 48 -27.93 -2.78 -6.83
CA SER A 48 -28.42 -1.75 -5.91
C SER A 48 -27.98 -1.97 -4.45
N ASP A 49 -27.63 -3.20 -4.10
CA ASP A 49 -27.10 -3.59 -2.78
C ASP A 49 -25.58 -3.39 -2.65
N ASN A 50 -24.87 -2.98 -3.71
CA ASN A 50 -23.45 -2.67 -3.65
C ASN A 50 -23.24 -1.34 -2.91
N PRO A 51 -22.65 -1.35 -1.69
CA PRO A 51 -22.52 -0.13 -0.88
C PRO A 51 -21.53 0.88 -1.46
N TYR A 52 -20.60 0.45 -2.32
CA TYR A 52 -19.63 1.35 -2.95
C TYR A 52 -20.28 2.21 -4.04
N LEU A 53 -21.31 1.71 -4.74
CA LEU A 53 -22.05 2.50 -5.73
C LEU A 53 -22.86 3.64 -5.11
N GLN A 54 -23.12 3.56 -3.81
CA GLN A 54 -23.76 4.61 -3.03
C GLN A 54 -22.77 5.69 -2.54
N SER A 55 -21.48 5.57 -2.90
CA SER A 55 -20.46 6.55 -2.51
C SER A 55 -20.70 7.91 -3.14
N MET A 56 -20.36 8.95 -2.37
CA MET A 56 -20.32 10.34 -2.81
C MET A 56 -19.42 10.55 -4.04
N LEU A 57 -18.44 9.67 -4.28
CA LEU A 57 -17.63 9.67 -5.50
C LEU A 57 -18.42 9.28 -6.76
N TYR A 58 -19.36 8.35 -6.65
CA TYR A 58 -20.18 7.92 -7.79
C TYR A 58 -21.37 8.83 -8.04
N SER A 59 -22.02 9.32 -6.97
CA SER A 59 -23.17 10.23 -7.08
C SER A 59 -22.82 11.58 -7.72
N THR A 60 -21.56 12.01 -7.61
CA THR A 60 -21.06 13.26 -8.20
C THR A 60 -20.54 13.11 -9.64
N GLY A 61 -20.32 11.87 -10.10
CA GLY A 61 -19.76 11.55 -11.41
C GLY A 61 -20.77 11.11 -12.49
N SER A 62 -21.97 10.65 -12.13
CA SER A 62 -22.94 10.08 -13.09
C SER A 62 -24.27 10.87 -13.14
N PRO A 63 -24.69 11.39 -14.31
CA PRO A 63 -26.02 11.97 -14.49
C PRO A 63 -27.16 10.94 -14.38
N SER A 64 -26.87 9.65 -14.57
CA SER A 64 -27.88 8.59 -14.69
C SER A 64 -28.09 7.76 -13.42
N VAL A 65 -27.16 7.78 -12.46
CA VAL A 65 -27.25 7.00 -11.21
C VAL A 65 -27.48 7.88 -9.98
N GLY A 66 -27.08 9.15 -10.01
CA GLY A 66 -27.20 10.08 -8.88
C GLY A 66 -28.57 10.75 -8.68
N ALA A 67 -29.58 10.44 -9.51
CA ALA A 67 -30.85 11.17 -9.53
C ALA A 67 -31.90 10.68 -8.51
N GLN A 68 -31.62 9.64 -7.73
CA GLN A 68 -32.55 9.13 -6.73
C GLN A 68 -31.84 9.00 -5.38
N GLN A 69 -32.10 9.95 -4.46
CA GLN A 69 -31.97 9.86 -2.99
C GLN A 69 -31.14 10.93 -2.25
N HIS A 70 -30.90 12.13 -2.82
CA HIS A 70 -30.52 13.26 -1.96
C HIS A 70 -31.48 14.44 -2.09
N ASP A 71 -32.19 14.70 -0.99
CA ASP A 71 -33.03 15.87 -0.76
C ASP A 71 -32.25 17.16 -1.07
N GLY A 72 -32.65 17.85 -2.14
CA GLY A 72 -32.70 19.32 -2.31
C GLY A 72 -31.47 20.20 -2.06
N HIS A 73 -30.35 19.70 -1.52
CA HIS A 73 -29.16 20.49 -1.24
C HIS A 73 -28.15 20.28 -2.37
N HIS A 74 -27.98 21.31 -3.22
CA HIS A 74 -26.86 21.38 -4.15
C HIS A 74 -25.55 21.30 -3.38
N ILE A 75 -24.94 20.11 -3.37
CA ILE A 75 -23.62 19.88 -2.83
C ILE A 75 -22.61 20.72 -3.62
N ASN A 76 -21.95 21.67 -2.95
CA ASN A 76 -21.02 22.61 -3.56
C ASN A 76 -19.59 22.05 -3.57
N ASP A 77 -18.93 22.07 -4.72
CA ASP A 77 -17.55 21.58 -4.92
C ASP A 77 -16.50 22.36 -4.11
N ARG A 78 -16.85 23.56 -3.64
CA ARG A 78 -16.00 24.37 -2.75
C ARG A 78 -16.07 23.93 -1.29
N GLN A 79 -17.18 23.28 -0.89
CA GLN A 79 -17.41 22.81 0.49
C GLN A 79 -16.89 21.40 0.72
N ILE A 80 -16.99 20.52 -0.28
CA ILE A 80 -16.46 19.16 -0.22
C ILE A 80 -15.54 18.84 -1.41
N PRO A 81 -14.45 19.61 -1.59
CA PRO A 81 -13.58 19.55 -2.76
C PRO A 81 -12.99 18.16 -3.04
N GLN A 82 -12.78 17.34 -2.02
CA GLN A 82 -12.18 16.01 -2.11
C GLN A 82 -12.96 15.03 -3.00
N TYR A 83 -14.26 15.24 -3.20
CA TYR A 83 -15.08 14.41 -4.10
C TYR A 83 -15.11 14.92 -5.55
N PHE A 84 -14.62 16.14 -5.79
CA PHE A 84 -14.68 16.78 -7.10
C PHE A 84 -13.30 17.08 -7.70
N LYS A 85 -12.24 17.01 -6.89
CA LYS A 85 -10.88 17.39 -7.24
C LYS A 85 -9.93 16.21 -6.98
N PRO A 86 -8.94 15.99 -7.85
CA PRO A 86 -7.99 14.89 -7.67
C PRO A 86 -7.15 15.06 -6.41
N TYR A 87 -6.87 13.97 -5.71
CA TYR A 87 -6.10 13.99 -4.47
C TYR A 87 -4.71 14.61 -4.63
N HIS A 88 -4.05 14.41 -5.78
CA HIS A 88 -2.74 15.01 -6.08
C HIS A 88 -2.75 16.55 -6.17
N ALA A 89 -3.92 17.16 -6.32
CA ALA A 89 -4.06 18.62 -6.32
C ALA A 89 -4.15 19.17 -4.89
N ALA A 90 -4.30 18.31 -3.88
CA ALA A 90 -4.25 18.73 -2.49
C ALA A 90 -2.82 19.04 -2.07
N THR A 91 -2.68 19.94 -1.10
CA THR A 91 -1.42 20.23 -0.42
C THR A 91 -1.63 20.17 1.08
N ILE A 92 -0.62 19.75 1.83
CA ILE A 92 -0.71 19.72 3.29
C ILE A 92 -0.60 21.14 3.83
N LEU A 93 -1.49 21.48 4.75
CA LEU A 93 -1.45 22.72 5.51
C LEU A 93 -0.81 22.45 6.87
N ASP A 94 0.50 22.63 6.94
CA ASP A 94 1.28 22.50 8.18
C ASP A 94 2.36 23.60 8.24
N PRO A 95 2.20 24.63 9.09
CA PRO A 95 3.16 25.74 9.18
C PRO A 95 4.59 25.30 9.55
N LYS A 96 4.74 24.16 10.26
CA LYS A 96 6.05 23.62 10.61
C LYS A 96 6.76 23.11 9.37
N LEU A 97 6.03 22.42 8.49
CA LEU A 97 6.54 21.88 7.23
C LEU A 97 7.00 22.98 6.27
N ASP A 98 6.34 24.13 6.28
CA ASP A 98 6.78 25.28 5.49
C ASP A 98 8.03 25.96 6.07
N SER A 99 8.33 25.74 7.35
CA SER A 99 9.40 26.42 8.08
C SER A 99 10.68 25.60 8.23
N VAL A 100 10.64 24.28 8.03
CA VAL A 100 11.82 23.41 8.18
C VAL A 100 12.91 23.74 7.15
N LYS A 101 14.16 23.48 7.52
CA LYS A 101 15.34 23.62 6.66
C LYS A 101 16.03 22.27 6.46
N PRO A 102 15.57 21.44 5.49
CA PRO A 102 16.15 20.12 5.24
C PRO A 102 17.66 20.11 4.98
N SER A 103 18.22 21.18 4.39
CA SER A 103 19.65 21.36 4.14
C SER A 103 20.54 21.27 5.39
N ILE A 104 20.00 21.45 6.60
CA ILE A 104 20.74 21.24 7.85
C ILE A 104 20.98 19.74 8.11
N TRP A 105 20.10 18.89 7.59
CA TRP A 105 20.04 17.47 7.90
C TRP A 105 20.63 16.58 6.80
N THR A 106 20.91 17.12 5.62
CA THR A 106 21.48 16.37 4.50
C THR A 106 22.57 17.15 3.77
N THR A 107 23.54 16.44 3.21
CA THR A 107 24.59 16.99 2.36
C THR A 107 24.29 16.86 0.87
N VAL A 108 23.19 16.20 0.50
CA VAL A 108 22.84 15.85 -0.89
C VAL A 108 22.35 17.06 -1.69
N SER A 109 21.63 17.97 -1.04
CA SER A 109 21.08 19.18 -1.67
C SER A 109 20.99 20.34 -0.67
N ASN A 110 21.22 21.55 -1.16
CA ASN A 110 21.01 22.80 -0.42
C ASN A 110 19.68 23.49 -0.78
N ASP A 111 18.86 22.89 -1.66
CA ASP A 111 17.56 23.44 -2.07
C ASP A 111 16.45 23.03 -1.08
N ASP A 112 16.28 23.85 -0.03
CA ASP A 112 15.21 23.67 0.97
C ASP A 112 13.80 23.76 0.36
N LYS A 113 13.61 24.45 -0.77
CA LYS A 113 12.29 24.56 -1.40
C LYS A 113 11.91 23.23 -2.05
N LEU A 114 12.84 22.64 -2.80
CA LEU A 114 12.67 21.31 -3.39
C LEU A 114 12.45 20.26 -2.30
N MET A 115 13.29 20.23 -1.27
CA MET A 115 13.17 19.23 -0.21
C MET A 115 11.90 19.38 0.63
N ARG A 116 11.42 20.62 0.88
CA ARG A 116 10.10 20.83 1.48
C ARG A 116 8.98 20.28 0.60
N SER A 117 9.05 20.47 -0.72
CA SER A 117 8.08 19.86 -1.66
C SER A 117 8.07 18.33 -1.55
N LEU A 118 9.24 17.69 -1.45
CA LEU A 118 9.34 16.23 -1.26
C LEU A 118 8.78 15.78 0.10
N LEU A 119 8.94 16.57 1.16
CA LEU A 119 8.33 16.28 2.46
C LEU A 119 6.80 16.44 2.41
N HIS A 120 6.28 17.46 1.71
CA HIS A 120 4.85 17.60 1.42
C HIS A 120 4.31 16.36 0.69
N ASP A 121 5.00 15.91 -0.35
CA ASP A 121 4.63 14.70 -1.09
C ASP A 121 4.66 13.44 -0.21
N TYR A 122 5.67 13.30 0.66
CA TYR A 122 5.77 12.17 1.61
C TYR A 122 4.57 12.11 2.54
N PHE A 123 4.26 13.22 3.21
CA PHE A 123 3.19 13.23 4.20
C PHE A 123 1.82 13.04 3.55
N LEU A 124 1.65 13.49 2.30
CA LEU A 124 0.39 13.36 1.57
C LEU A 124 0.19 11.95 1.01
N HIS A 125 1.22 11.31 0.47
CA HIS A 125 1.05 10.05 -0.27
C HIS A 125 1.51 8.80 0.49
N GLU A 126 2.58 8.91 1.29
CA GLU A 126 3.22 7.74 1.91
C GLU A 126 2.86 7.59 3.37
N TYR A 127 2.94 8.69 4.12
CA TYR A 127 2.78 8.66 5.57
C TYR A 127 1.39 8.17 5.98
N GLU A 128 0.32 8.54 5.27
CA GLU A 128 -1.03 8.09 5.58
C GLU A 128 -1.21 6.57 5.40
N GLY A 129 -0.42 5.97 4.48
CA GLY A 129 -0.40 4.52 4.28
C GLY A 129 0.37 3.79 5.37
N LEU A 130 1.56 4.29 5.71
CA LEU A 130 2.51 3.61 6.58
C LEU A 130 3.34 4.61 7.42
N PRO A 131 2.77 5.17 8.50
CA PRO A 131 3.45 6.14 9.34
C PRO A 131 4.40 5.44 10.32
N PHE A 132 5.70 5.67 10.22
CA PHE A 132 6.72 5.02 11.07
C PHE A 132 7.18 5.83 12.27
N PHE A 133 6.86 7.12 12.29
CA PHE A 133 7.28 8.08 13.29
C PHE A 133 6.16 9.09 13.50
N HIS A 134 6.11 9.75 14.64
CA HIS A 134 5.11 10.79 14.91
C HIS A 134 5.45 12.08 14.16
N LYS A 135 4.62 12.49 13.17
CA LYS A 135 4.82 13.68 12.31
C LYS A 135 5.22 14.93 13.09
N ASP A 136 4.41 15.30 14.08
CA ASP A 136 4.63 16.59 14.77
C ASP A 136 5.94 16.61 15.55
N HIS A 137 6.30 15.48 16.20
CA HIS A 137 7.57 15.38 16.92
C HIS A 137 8.78 15.37 15.98
N PHE A 138 8.66 14.74 14.81
CA PHE A 138 9.67 14.80 13.78
C PHE A 138 9.89 16.24 13.27
N LEU A 139 8.82 16.97 12.94
CA LEU A 139 8.91 18.35 12.45
C LEU A 139 9.43 19.31 13.52
N ASP A 140 9.02 19.16 14.78
CA ASP A 140 9.51 19.99 15.89
C ASP A 140 11.01 19.82 16.13
N ASP A 141 11.51 18.58 16.06
CA ASP A 141 12.95 18.31 16.19
C ASP A 141 13.73 18.75 14.95
N MET A 142 13.15 18.60 13.76
CA MET A 142 13.73 19.10 12.51
C MET A 142 13.91 20.62 12.52
N LEU A 143 12.95 21.37 13.10
CA LEU A 143 13.01 22.83 13.26
C LEU A 143 14.02 23.27 14.32
N SER A 144 14.02 22.60 15.47
CA SER A 144 14.87 22.99 16.60
C SER A 144 16.33 22.52 16.49
N GLY A 145 16.60 21.57 15.59
CA GLY A 145 17.91 20.90 15.50
C GLY A 145 18.10 19.80 16.55
N ALA A 146 17.07 19.52 17.36
CA ALA A 146 17.10 18.45 18.34
C ALA A 146 17.10 17.08 17.66
N LYS A 147 17.81 16.12 18.24
CA LYS A 147 18.04 14.79 17.64
C LYS A 147 17.27 13.65 18.32
N ASN A 148 16.21 13.97 19.08
CA ASN A 148 15.46 12.95 19.84
C ASN A 148 14.50 12.19 18.93
N PHE A 149 13.91 12.89 17.94
CA PHE A 149 12.88 12.40 17.02
C PHE A 149 13.17 12.76 15.55
N CYS A 150 14.31 13.38 15.28
CA CYS A 150 14.80 13.68 13.93
C CYS A 150 16.29 13.34 13.84
N SER A 151 16.75 12.86 12.68
CA SER A 151 18.16 12.62 12.41
C SER A 151 18.44 12.80 10.92
N SER A 152 19.71 13.03 10.56
CA SER A 152 20.13 13.07 9.15
C SER A 152 19.78 11.79 8.42
N LEU A 153 19.96 10.63 9.07
CA LEU A 153 19.59 9.34 8.51
C LEU A 153 18.09 9.28 8.19
N LEU A 154 17.22 9.61 9.15
CA LEU A 154 15.77 9.59 8.96
C LEU A 154 15.32 10.58 7.87
N VAL A 155 15.86 11.79 7.85
CA VAL A 155 15.54 12.80 6.83
C VAL A 155 15.92 12.31 5.43
N ASN A 156 17.11 11.75 5.25
CA ASN A 156 17.53 11.21 3.94
C ASN A 156 16.67 10.02 3.51
N SER A 157 16.31 9.11 4.43
CA SER A 157 15.41 7.99 4.13
C SER A 157 14.03 8.45 3.69
N VAL A 158 13.45 9.47 4.35
CA VAL A 158 12.16 10.06 3.99
C VAL A 158 12.23 10.70 2.59
N LEU A 159 13.25 11.54 2.34
CA LEU A 159 13.43 12.21 1.05
C LEU A 159 13.64 11.23 -0.11
N ALA A 160 14.36 10.13 0.13
CA ALA A 160 14.54 9.06 -0.85
C ALA A 160 13.20 8.41 -1.24
N LEU A 161 12.34 8.13 -0.26
CA LEU A 161 11.04 7.51 -0.50
C LEU A 161 10.08 8.43 -1.24
N SER A 162 10.00 9.72 -0.90
CA SER A 162 9.15 10.68 -1.64
C SER A 162 9.52 10.76 -3.11
N TYR A 163 10.82 10.80 -3.38
CA TYR A 163 11.33 11.04 -4.71
C TYR A 163 10.97 9.90 -5.67
N HIS A 164 11.06 8.65 -5.19
CA HIS A 164 10.72 7.44 -5.95
C HIS A 164 9.32 7.52 -6.57
N ARG A 165 8.36 8.20 -5.93
CA ARG A 165 6.98 8.30 -6.43
C ARG A 165 6.70 9.54 -7.27
N SER A 166 7.38 10.65 -6.99
CA SER A 166 7.07 11.95 -7.60
C SER A 166 7.36 12.04 -9.10
N LYS A 167 8.25 11.19 -9.65
CA LYS A 167 8.65 11.24 -11.07
C LYS A 167 8.97 9.86 -11.63
N PHE A 168 7.95 9.18 -12.14
CA PHE A 168 8.09 7.88 -12.78
C PHE A 168 8.88 7.91 -14.11
N TRP A 169 9.12 9.10 -14.69
CA TRP A 169 9.57 9.21 -16.09
C TRP A 169 10.77 10.13 -16.36
N ASP A 170 11.27 10.88 -15.37
CA ASP A 170 12.45 11.72 -15.62
C ASP A 170 13.20 12.02 -14.31
N THR A 171 14.50 11.71 -14.29
CA THR A 171 15.53 11.94 -13.24
C THR A 171 15.61 10.98 -12.03
N GLN A 172 16.03 9.71 -12.22
CA GLN A 172 16.42 8.78 -11.12
C GLN A 172 17.59 9.27 -10.23
N ILE A 173 18.29 10.36 -10.58
CA ILE A 173 19.59 10.72 -9.99
C ILE A 173 19.49 11.30 -8.56
N LEU A 174 18.46 12.10 -8.24
CA LEU A 174 18.43 12.76 -6.93
C LEU A 174 17.90 11.86 -5.82
N GLY A 175 16.83 11.10 -6.07
CA GLY A 175 16.30 10.12 -5.11
C GLY A 175 17.30 9.01 -4.78
N SER A 176 18.05 8.53 -5.78
CA SER A 176 19.13 7.56 -5.56
C SER A 176 20.25 8.12 -4.68
N ARG A 177 20.64 9.39 -4.85
CA ARG A 177 21.62 10.05 -3.97
C ARG A 177 21.16 10.16 -2.53
N PHE A 178 19.88 10.47 -2.28
CA PHE A 178 19.33 10.46 -0.92
C PHE A 178 19.36 9.05 -0.32
N LEU A 179 19.05 8.01 -1.10
CA LEU A 179 19.14 6.62 -0.66
C LEU A 179 20.59 6.19 -0.38
N GLU A 180 21.54 6.58 -1.23
CA GLU A 180 22.97 6.33 -1.02
C GLU A 180 23.48 7.00 0.26
N GLU A 181 23.09 8.26 0.51
CA GLU A 181 23.45 8.97 1.74
C GLU A 181 22.80 8.33 2.97
N ALA A 182 21.53 7.92 2.88
CA ALA A 182 20.87 7.17 3.95
C ALA A 182 21.62 5.86 4.26
N LYS A 183 22.03 5.09 3.23
CA LYS A 183 22.85 3.88 3.41
C LYS A 183 24.21 4.18 4.03
N ARG A 184 24.89 5.25 3.61
CA ARG A 184 26.17 5.66 4.20
C ARG A 184 26.03 6.02 5.69
N LEU A 185 24.99 6.77 6.05
CA LEU A 185 24.68 7.12 7.44
C LEU A 185 24.29 5.89 8.27
N TRP A 186 23.53 4.96 7.70
CA TRP A 186 23.17 3.69 8.31
C TRP A 186 24.41 2.91 8.74
N GLU A 187 25.40 2.77 7.85
CA GLU A 187 26.66 2.06 8.16
C GLU A 187 27.46 2.72 9.29
N LEU A 188 27.43 4.07 9.39
CA LEU A 188 28.09 4.78 10.48
C LEU A 188 27.40 4.53 11.83
N GLU A 189 26.06 4.52 11.83
CA GLU A 189 25.26 4.35 13.05
C GLU A 189 25.31 2.91 13.60
N LYS A 190 25.70 1.89 12.81
CA LYS A 190 25.87 0.50 13.29
C LYS A 190 26.82 0.35 14.48
N SER A 191 27.78 1.28 14.62
CA SER A 191 28.79 1.26 15.68
C SER A 191 28.38 2.01 16.96
N VAL A 192 27.19 2.63 16.94
CA VAL A 192 26.69 3.50 18.01
C VAL A 192 25.42 2.89 18.61
N LYS A 193 25.13 3.25 19.86
CA LYS A 193 23.87 2.86 20.50
C LYS A 193 22.68 3.35 19.66
N PRO A 194 21.71 2.48 19.32
CA PRO A 194 20.59 2.87 18.48
C PRO A 194 19.74 3.96 19.14
N SER A 195 19.25 4.89 18.31
CA SER A 195 18.31 5.93 18.69
C SER A 195 16.92 5.65 18.10
N LEU A 196 15.87 6.30 18.61
CA LEU A 196 14.53 6.14 18.04
C LEU A 196 14.47 6.56 16.55
N PRO A 197 15.10 7.67 16.11
CA PRO A 197 15.21 8.00 14.69
C PRO A 197 15.95 6.95 13.85
N THR A 198 16.96 6.27 14.40
CA THR A 198 17.67 5.17 13.71
C THR A 198 16.71 4.02 13.41
N LEU A 199 15.90 3.62 14.41
CA LEU A 199 14.85 2.61 14.24
C LEU A 199 13.83 3.04 13.19
N GLN A 200 13.31 4.26 13.30
CA GLN A 200 12.32 4.79 12.36
C GLN A 200 12.87 4.85 10.92
N ALA A 201 14.15 5.20 10.76
CA ALA A 201 14.80 5.19 9.46
C ALA A 201 14.94 3.79 8.87
N ALA A 202 15.22 2.78 9.71
CA ALA A 202 15.24 1.38 9.29
C ALA A 202 13.89 0.96 8.69
N LEU A 203 12.79 1.34 9.34
CA LEU A 203 11.44 1.06 8.85
C LEU A 203 11.15 1.76 7.51
N VAL A 204 11.50 3.04 7.37
CA VAL A 204 11.34 3.79 6.12
C VAL A 204 12.16 3.16 4.98
N MET A 205 13.42 2.80 5.25
CA MET A 205 14.30 2.14 4.28
C MET A 205 13.81 0.74 3.91
N GLY A 206 13.34 -0.04 4.88
CA GLY A 206 12.74 -1.35 4.68
C GLY A 206 11.53 -1.25 3.75
N ASN A 207 10.64 -0.28 3.98
CA ASN A 207 9.48 -0.04 3.13
C ASN A 207 9.88 0.37 1.70
N LEU A 208 10.84 1.27 1.54
CA LEU A 208 11.35 1.66 0.23
C LEU A 208 11.85 0.44 -0.57
N LEU A 209 12.63 -0.43 0.08
CA LEU A 209 13.15 -1.64 -0.57
C LEU A 209 12.05 -2.65 -0.89
N ASN A 210 11.05 -2.79 -0.03
CA ASN A 210 9.87 -3.61 -0.32
C ASN A 210 9.11 -3.09 -1.55
N MET A 211 8.97 -1.78 -1.71
CA MET A 211 8.34 -1.16 -2.88
C MET A 211 9.15 -1.38 -4.18
N CYS A 212 10.47 -1.56 -4.06
CA CYS A 212 11.35 -1.94 -5.17
C CYS A 212 11.50 -3.46 -5.32
N SER A 213 10.62 -4.28 -4.71
CA SER A 213 10.64 -5.75 -4.77
C SER A 213 11.92 -6.42 -4.24
N LEU A 214 12.72 -5.69 -3.46
CA LEU A 214 13.87 -6.19 -2.72
C LEU A 214 13.46 -6.58 -1.30
N ASP A 215 12.32 -7.27 -1.16
CA ASP A 215 11.64 -7.56 0.11
C ASP A 215 12.47 -8.41 1.07
N LYS A 216 13.38 -9.29 0.58
CA LYS A 216 14.36 -9.98 1.43
C LYS A 216 15.31 -9.02 2.11
N ILE A 217 15.81 -8.02 1.39
CA ILE A 217 16.65 -6.97 1.98
C ILE A 217 15.79 -6.07 2.86
N GLY A 218 14.60 -5.66 2.42
CA GLY A 218 13.68 -4.86 3.21
C GLY A 218 13.33 -5.51 4.56
N ARG A 219 13.11 -6.83 4.59
CA ARG A 219 12.92 -7.61 5.82
C ARG A 219 14.11 -7.55 6.77
N THR A 220 15.35 -7.50 6.26
CA THR A 220 16.53 -7.35 7.15
C THR A 220 16.51 -6.04 7.95
N TYR A 221 16.03 -4.95 7.34
CA TYR A 221 15.85 -3.68 8.05
C TYR A 221 14.75 -3.77 9.11
N ASN A 222 13.64 -4.47 8.83
CA ASN A 222 12.58 -4.70 9.83
C ASN A 222 13.06 -5.54 11.01
N VAL A 223 13.86 -6.58 10.77
CA VAL A 223 14.48 -7.39 11.83
C VAL A 223 15.44 -6.55 12.67
N GLN A 224 16.24 -5.70 12.04
CA GLN A 224 17.13 -4.77 12.74
C GLN A 224 16.33 -3.71 13.53
N ALA A 225 15.24 -3.19 12.97
CA ALA A 225 14.31 -2.29 13.65
C ALA A 225 13.73 -2.93 14.92
N LEU A 226 13.34 -4.21 14.84
CA LEU A 226 12.84 -4.97 15.99
C LEU A 226 13.92 -5.16 17.06
N ALA A 227 15.16 -5.46 16.68
CA ALA A 227 16.28 -5.56 17.63
C ALA A 227 16.50 -4.22 18.36
N MET A 228 16.52 -3.10 17.63
CA MET A 228 16.65 -1.76 18.20
C MET A 228 15.46 -1.41 19.10
N ALA A 229 14.23 -1.79 18.72
CA ALA A 229 13.03 -1.57 19.52
C ALA A 229 13.11 -2.27 20.88
N ASN A 230 13.64 -3.50 20.90
CA ASN A 230 13.86 -4.26 22.13
C ASN A 230 14.93 -3.61 23.02
N GLU A 231 16.04 -3.14 22.44
CA GLU A 231 17.10 -2.44 23.18
C GLU A 231 16.62 -1.12 23.79
N LEU A 232 15.84 -0.36 23.02
CA LEU A 232 15.21 0.89 23.45
C LEU A 232 14.04 0.69 24.43
N GLY A 233 13.61 -0.56 24.63
CA GLY A 233 12.54 -0.91 25.55
C GLY A 233 11.13 -0.51 25.09
N LEU A 234 10.88 -0.40 23.78
CA LEU A 234 9.58 0.03 23.22
C LEU A 234 8.41 -0.89 23.61
N PHE A 235 8.69 -2.16 23.93
CA PHE A 235 7.68 -3.14 24.32
C PHE A 235 7.62 -3.41 25.83
N LYS A 236 8.24 -2.54 26.62
CA LYS A 236 8.18 -2.59 28.08
C LYS A 236 7.37 -1.39 28.58
N PRO A 237 6.70 -1.48 29.74
CA PRO A 237 6.05 -0.33 30.35
C PRO A 237 7.03 0.83 30.47
N LEU A 238 6.66 2.00 29.94
CA LEU A 238 7.51 3.18 30.05
C LEU A 238 7.52 3.68 31.49
N ALA A 239 8.67 4.21 31.93
CA ALA A 239 8.78 4.76 33.28
C ALA A 239 7.75 5.89 33.48
N GLN A 240 7.12 5.95 34.65
CA GLN A 240 6.09 6.96 34.98
C GLN A 240 6.56 8.40 34.76
N GLN A 241 7.86 8.65 34.92
CA GLN A 241 8.51 9.95 34.73
C GLN A 241 8.80 10.32 33.26
N ALA A 242 8.45 9.45 32.29
CA ALA A 242 8.65 9.73 30.88
C ALA A 242 7.74 10.90 30.43
N SER A 243 8.33 11.88 29.73
CA SER A 243 7.58 13.00 29.18
C SER A 243 6.49 12.50 28.22
N PRO A 244 5.33 13.19 28.12
CA PRO A 244 4.25 12.81 27.20
C PRO A 244 4.76 12.60 25.77
N ARG A 245 5.54 13.56 25.26
CA ARG A 245 6.19 13.48 23.94
C ARG A 245 7.00 12.21 23.72
N ARG A 246 7.75 11.76 24.73
CA ARG A 246 8.52 10.52 24.66
C ARG A 246 7.61 9.30 24.65
N ARG A 247 6.58 9.28 25.50
CA ARG A 247 5.60 8.19 25.55
C ARG A 247 4.90 8.02 24.21
N ASP A 248 4.36 9.10 23.67
CA ASP A 248 3.64 9.09 22.40
C ASP A 248 4.53 8.61 21.26
N SER A 249 5.73 9.14 21.10
CA SER A 249 6.64 8.70 20.02
C SER A 249 7.10 7.24 20.15
N TYR A 250 7.35 6.75 21.37
CA TYR A 250 7.77 5.37 21.57
C TYR A 250 6.61 4.41 21.30
N THR A 251 5.42 4.70 21.84
CA THR A 251 4.21 3.89 21.64
C THR A 251 3.77 3.91 20.19
N PHE A 252 3.77 5.09 19.53
CA PHE A 252 3.43 5.22 18.12
C PHE A 252 4.37 4.37 17.25
N THR A 253 5.69 4.52 17.41
CA THR A 253 6.65 3.71 16.64
C THR A 253 6.57 2.22 16.98
N ALA A 254 6.24 1.83 18.21
CA ALA A 254 6.02 0.43 18.56
C ALA A 254 4.83 -0.17 17.79
N TRP A 255 3.71 0.56 17.71
CA TRP A 255 2.55 0.17 16.93
C TRP A 255 2.82 0.16 15.42
N SER A 256 3.58 1.13 14.91
CA SER A 256 3.99 1.16 13.50
C SER A 256 4.90 -0.01 13.10
N LEU A 257 5.87 -0.35 13.95
CA LEU A 257 6.72 -1.52 13.76
C LEU A 257 5.89 -2.81 13.80
N PHE A 258 4.96 -2.93 14.76
CA PHE A 258 4.05 -4.06 14.84
C PHE A 258 3.22 -4.20 13.56
N PHE A 259 2.57 -3.13 13.10
CA PHE A 259 1.81 -3.13 11.84
C PHE A 259 2.65 -3.61 10.66
N SER A 260 3.84 -3.03 10.48
CA SER A 260 4.72 -3.37 9.35
C SER A 260 5.12 -4.84 9.34
N ASN A 261 5.44 -5.40 10.51
CA ASN A 261 5.78 -6.82 10.63
C ASN A 261 4.55 -7.70 10.38
N CYS A 262 3.39 -7.36 10.94
CA CYS A 262 2.16 -8.13 10.74
C CYS A 262 1.77 -8.21 9.27
N VAL A 263 1.81 -7.07 8.57
CA VAL A 263 1.56 -7.03 7.13
C VAL A 263 2.58 -7.91 6.40
N GLN A 264 3.88 -7.75 6.66
CA GLN A 264 4.90 -8.55 5.98
C GLN A 264 4.77 -10.06 6.25
N ASP A 265 4.63 -10.46 7.50
CA ASP A 265 4.57 -11.87 7.91
C ASP A 265 3.27 -12.52 7.41
N TYR A 266 2.13 -11.81 7.46
CA TYR A 266 0.86 -12.29 6.90
C TYR A 266 0.94 -12.52 5.39
N HIS A 267 1.48 -11.57 4.63
CA HIS A 267 1.55 -11.68 3.17
C HIS A 267 2.60 -12.68 2.69
N THR A 268 3.62 -12.97 3.50
CA THR A 268 4.66 -13.97 3.19
C THR A 268 4.37 -15.33 3.82
N LEU A 269 3.22 -15.50 4.49
CA LEU A 269 2.80 -16.73 5.17
C LEU A 269 3.83 -17.22 6.20
N GLN A 270 4.42 -16.29 6.94
CA GLN A 270 5.44 -16.55 7.94
C GLN A 270 4.87 -16.45 9.36
N PRO A 271 5.44 -17.20 10.32
CA PRO A 271 5.18 -16.91 11.72
C PRO A 271 5.60 -15.47 12.04
N PRO A 272 4.85 -14.77 12.90
CA PRO A 272 5.21 -13.42 13.29
C PRO A 272 6.61 -13.35 13.90
N LEU A 273 7.36 -12.30 13.56
CA LEU A 273 8.64 -12.00 14.24
C LEU A 273 8.45 -11.74 15.74
N ARG A 274 7.25 -11.31 16.14
CA ARG A 274 6.82 -11.14 17.52
C ARG A 274 5.33 -11.43 17.63
N GLU A 275 4.97 -12.35 18.52
CA GLU A 275 3.58 -12.75 18.71
C GLU A 275 2.77 -11.70 19.49
N ASN A 276 3.37 -11.08 20.50
CA ASN A 276 2.69 -10.16 21.40
C ASN A 276 2.57 -8.74 20.83
N TYR A 277 1.39 -8.15 21.03
CA TYR A 277 1.11 -6.75 20.73
C TYR A 277 1.96 -5.79 21.59
N PRO A 278 2.10 -4.51 21.18
CA PRO A 278 2.60 -3.46 22.07
C PRO A 278 1.82 -3.41 23.40
N PHE A 279 2.53 -3.15 24.49
CA PHE A 279 1.95 -3.17 25.84
C PHE A 279 0.95 -2.04 26.06
N GLU A 280 1.28 -0.83 25.58
CA GLU A 280 0.41 0.33 25.70
C GLU A 280 -0.78 0.20 24.73
N PRO A 281 -2.03 0.36 25.20
CA PRO A 281 -3.21 0.22 24.37
C PRO A 281 -3.26 1.27 23.26
N LEU A 282 -3.99 0.96 22.19
CA LEU A 282 -4.28 1.93 21.12
C LEU A 282 -5.13 3.08 21.68
N PRO A 283 -4.69 4.35 21.57
CA PRO A 283 -5.49 5.49 22.01
C PRO A 283 -6.77 5.66 21.19
N ASP A 284 -7.85 6.15 21.79
CA ASP A 284 -9.08 6.41 21.03
C ASP A 284 -8.91 7.69 20.18
N PRO A 285 -9.15 7.66 18.85
CA PRO A 285 -8.95 8.83 17.99
C PRO A 285 -9.88 10.01 18.31
N VAL A 286 -10.99 9.79 19.01
CA VAL A 286 -11.93 10.82 19.46
C VAL A 286 -11.45 11.42 20.79
N GLU A 287 -10.96 10.60 21.71
CA GLU A 287 -10.49 11.07 23.03
C GLU A 287 -9.07 11.65 22.98
N ASP A 288 -8.18 11.04 22.19
CA ASP A 288 -6.76 11.36 22.06
C ASP A 288 -6.32 11.71 20.62
N PRO A 289 -6.99 12.66 19.93
CA PRO A 289 -6.68 12.98 18.53
C PRO A 289 -5.26 13.48 18.31
N ALA A 290 -4.63 14.06 19.34
CA ALA A 290 -3.27 14.59 19.28
C ALA A 290 -2.21 13.49 19.09
N TRP A 291 -2.45 12.27 19.57
CA TRP A 291 -1.52 11.14 19.45
C TRP A 291 -1.28 10.70 18.00
N TYR A 292 -2.29 10.87 17.15
CA TYR A 292 -2.24 10.54 15.73
C TYR A 292 -1.63 11.67 14.88
N GLY A 293 -1.61 12.89 15.42
CA GLY A 293 -1.28 14.11 14.68
C GLY A 293 -2.42 14.57 13.77
N SER A 294 -2.46 15.88 13.50
CA SER A 294 -3.45 16.48 12.61
C SER A 294 -2.95 16.56 11.17
N PHE A 295 -3.83 16.23 10.22
CA PHE A 295 -3.58 16.29 8.78
C PHE A 295 -4.60 17.20 8.12
N TRP A 296 -4.25 18.46 7.97
CA TRP A 296 -5.06 19.41 7.21
C TRP A 296 -4.57 19.45 5.78
N ILE A 297 -5.49 19.37 4.83
CA ILE A 297 -5.19 19.53 3.41
C ILE A 297 -6.00 20.67 2.81
N VAL A 298 -5.42 21.35 1.83
CA VAL A 298 -6.07 22.42 1.08
C VAL A 298 -6.12 22.02 -0.38
N TYR A 299 -7.31 22.14 -0.95
CA TYR A 299 -7.52 22.04 -2.40
C TYR A 299 -7.58 23.44 -3.01
N PRO A 300 -7.09 23.63 -4.25
CA PRO A 300 -7.26 24.87 -4.99
C PRO A 300 -8.73 25.28 -5.03
N LEU A 301 -9.05 26.55 -4.74
CA LEU A 301 -10.42 27.09 -4.76
C LEU A 301 -11.41 26.46 -3.76
N ALA A 302 -10.94 25.77 -2.71
CA ALA A 302 -11.79 25.34 -1.61
C ALA A 302 -12.11 26.52 -0.66
N ASP A 303 -13.28 26.48 -0.01
CA ASP A 303 -13.68 27.54 0.94
C ASP A 303 -12.97 27.42 2.30
N ALA A 304 -12.54 26.21 2.66
CA ALA A 304 -11.82 25.93 3.90
C ALA A 304 -10.84 24.76 3.73
N PRO A 305 -9.80 24.67 4.58
CA PRO A 305 -9.00 23.46 4.72
C PRO A 305 -9.85 22.28 5.20
N LEU A 306 -9.47 21.09 4.78
CA LEU A 306 -10.13 19.84 5.14
C LEU A 306 -9.26 19.03 6.10
N LEU A 307 -9.86 18.54 7.19
CA LEU A 307 -9.21 17.62 8.11
C LEU A 307 -9.33 16.18 7.58
N VAL A 308 -8.19 15.58 7.26
CA VAL A 308 -8.09 14.17 6.89
C VAL A 308 -8.29 13.31 8.13
N GLN A 309 -9.08 12.24 7.98
CA GLN A 309 -9.45 11.33 9.07
C GLN A 309 -8.34 10.31 9.37
N HIS A 310 -7.11 10.79 9.57
CA HIS A 310 -5.92 9.95 9.77
C HIS A 310 -6.02 9.08 11.02
N GLY A 311 -6.47 9.62 12.15
CA GLY A 311 -6.57 8.86 13.40
C GLY A 311 -7.50 7.65 13.32
N PRO A 312 -8.77 7.82 12.92
CA PRO A 312 -9.69 6.70 12.70
C PRO A 312 -9.16 5.67 11.69
N LEU A 313 -8.56 6.13 10.60
CA LEU A 313 -7.96 5.25 9.59
C LEU A 313 -6.81 4.42 10.19
N TRP A 314 -5.88 5.06 10.87
CA TRP A 314 -4.71 4.40 11.43
C TRP A 314 -5.10 3.39 12.51
N LYS A 315 -6.06 3.73 13.39
CA LYS A 315 -6.62 2.78 14.35
C LYS A 315 -7.22 1.55 13.67
N ALA A 316 -8.04 1.75 12.65
CA ALA A 316 -8.64 0.64 11.90
C ALA A 316 -7.59 -0.29 11.27
N LYS A 317 -6.50 0.27 10.72
CA LYS A 317 -5.37 -0.49 10.18
C LYS A 317 -4.65 -1.30 11.27
N LEU A 318 -4.43 -0.72 12.44
CA LEU A 318 -3.78 -1.41 13.57
C LEU A 318 -4.65 -2.55 14.13
N GLU A 319 -5.96 -2.33 14.26
CA GLU A 319 -6.91 -3.37 14.67
C GLU A 319 -6.96 -4.53 13.66
N LEU A 320 -6.92 -4.22 12.35
CA LEU A 320 -6.80 -5.25 11.31
C LEU A 320 -5.49 -6.03 11.42
N ALA A 321 -4.37 -5.34 11.65
CA ALA A 321 -3.07 -5.97 11.82
C ALA A 321 -3.02 -6.92 13.03
N MET A 322 -3.74 -6.62 14.11
CA MET A 322 -3.90 -7.56 15.23
C MET A 322 -4.59 -8.85 14.80
N ILE A 323 -5.65 -8.77 13.98
CA ILE A 323 -6.33 -9.95 13.45
C ILE A 323 -5.39 -10.72 12.50
N MET A 324 -4.66 -10.02 11.62
CA MET A 324 -3.67 -10.63 10.74
C MET A 324 -2.58 -11.36 11.52
N ASN A 325 -2.05 -10.75 12.57
CA ASN A 325 -1.06 -11.37 13.45
C ASN A 325 -1.57 -12.68 14.05
N ASP A 326 -2.79 -12.67 14.59
CA ASP A 326 -3.39 -13.87 15.18
C ASP A 326 -3.62 -14.98 14.16
N ILE A 327 -3.99 -14.62 12.93
CA ILE A 327 -4.07 -15.57 11.81
C ILE A 327 -2.67 -16.15 11.58
N SER A 328 -1.64 -15.31 11.49
CA SER A 328 -0.28 -15.78 11.26
C SER A 328 0.23 -16.70 12.37
N ILE A 329 -0.07 -16.41 13.64
CA ILE A 329 0.23 -17.31 14.77
C ILE A 329 -0.51 -18.63 14.61
N ALA A 330 -1.82 -18.60 14.38
CA ALA A 330 -2.65 -19.79 14.37
C ALA A 330 -2.35 -20.74 13.20
N PHE A 331 -1.98 -20.19 12.04
CA PHE A 331 -1.79 -20.97 10.81
C PHE A 331 -0.32 -21.24 10.44
N PHE A 332 0.62 -20.36 10.85
CA PHE A 332 2.06 -20.44 10.50
C PHE A 332 2.99 -20.46 11.72
N GLY A 333 2.47 -20.30 12.94
CA GLY A 333 3.22 -20.46 14.19
C GLY A 333 3.72 -21.89 14.40
N LYS A 334 4.59 -22.07 15.40
CA LYS A 334 5.10 -23.41 15.75
C LYS A 334 3.96 -24.30 16.23
N GLU A 335 3.94 -25.56 15.76
CA GLU A 335 2.99 -26.55 16.27
C GLU A 335 3.35 -26.93 17.71
N GLU A 336 2.62 -26.37 18.67
CA GLU A 336 2.62 -26.89 20.04
C GLU A 336 1.76 -28.17 20.12
N ALA A 337 2.24 -29.13 20.91
CA ALA A 337 1.64 -30.44 21.13
C ALA A 337 0.43 -30.37 22.08
N GLU A 338 -0.52 -29.47 21.80
CA GLU A 338 -1.76 -29.39 22.56
C GLU A 338 -2.78 -30.44 22.08
N VAL A 339 -3.43 -31.09 23.04
CA VAL A 339 -4.31 -32.25 22.85
C VAL A 339 -5.71 -31.84 22.34
N ASP A 340 -6.05 -30.55 22.33
CA ASP A 340 -7.41 -30.05 22.02
C ASP A 340 -7.41 -28.89 21.02
N LYS A 341 -6.51 -28.95 20.02
CA LYS A 341 -6.34 -27.85 19.05
C LYS A 341 -7.57 -27.73 18.13
N PRO A 342 -8.19 -26.54 18.01
CA PRO A 342 -9.32 -26.34 17.09
C PRO A 342 -8.91 -26.68 15.64
N THR A 343 -9.82 -27.30 14.90
CA THR A 343 -9.57 -27.65 13.49
C THR A 343 -9.30 -26.39 12.67
N ARG A 344 -8.49 -26.49 11.61
CA ARG A 344 -8.19 -25.35 10.73
C ARG A 344 -9.44 -24.71 10.14
N LEU A 345 -10.48 -25.49 9.84
CA LEU A 345 -11.78 -24.97 9.40
C LEU A 345 -12.47 -24.15 10.49
N SER A 346 -12.44 -24.61 11.74
CA SER A 346 -13.02 -23.87 12.87
C SER A 346 -12.27 -22.55 13.12
N LEU A 347 -10.94 -22.55 13.01
CA LEU A 347 -10.13 -21.34 13.05
C LEU A 347 -10.49 -20.38 11.92
N ALA A 348 -10.59 -20.86 10.69
CA ALA A 348 -10.97 -20.04 9.54
C ALA A 348 -12.35 -19.38 9.75
N LEU A 349 -13.36 -20.14 10.19
CA LEU A 349 -14.69 -19.60 10.50
C LEU A 349 -14.66 -18.56 11.62
N MET A 350 -13.83 -18.78 12.65
CA MET A 350 -13.65 -17.85 13.76
C MET A 350 -13.02 -16.53 13.27
N PHE A 351 -11.96 -16.59 12.46
CA PHE A 351 -11.32 -15.40 11.92
C PHE A 351 -12.20 -14.67 10.90
N THR A 352 -12.97 -15.38 10.07
CA THR A 352 -13.97 -14.75 9.20
C THR A 352 -14.95 -13.92 10.01
N LYS A 353 -15.47 -14.45 11.13
CA LYS A 353 -16.37 -13.68 12.02
C LYS A 353 -15.67 -12.45 12.61
N ARG A 354 -14.41 -12.56 13.02
CA ARG A 354 -13.62 -11.43 13.54
C ARG A 354 -13.41 -10.35 12.49
N LEU A 355 -13.04 -10.72 11.26
CA LEU A 355 -12.86 -9.79 10.14
C LEU A 355 -14.18 -9.11 9.77
N THR A 356 -15.29 -9.85 9.72
CA THR A 356 -16.62 -9.27 9.47
C THR A 356 -17.04 -8.31 10.59
N ALA A 357 -16.79 -8.66 11.85
CA ALA A 357 -17.08 -7.78 12.98
C ALA A 357 -16.23 -6.51 12.95
N TRP A 358 -14.93 -6.62 12.68
CA TRP A 358 -14.03 -5.49 12.48
C TRP A 358 -14.54 -4.56 11.37
N TYR A 359 -14.83 -5.11 10.19
CA TYR A 359 -15.33 -4.33 9.06
C TYR A 359 -16.66 -3.61 9.38
N SER A 360 -17.56 -4.29 10.11
CA SER A 360 -18.84 -3.70 10.55
C SER A 360 -18.69 -2.62 11.62
N SER A 361 -17.58 -2.63 12.37
CA SER A 361 -17.26 -1.63 13.39
C SER A 361 -16.55 -0.39 12.87
N LEU A 362 -16.21 -0.34 11.57
CA LEU A 362 -15.56 0.82 10.97
C LEU A 362 -16.41 2.10 11.17
N PRO A 363 -15.78 3.23 11.53
CA PRO A 363 -16.48 4.49 11.72
C PRO A 363 -17.10 4.98 10.41
N VAL A 364 -18.12 5.84 10.51
CA VAL A 364 -18.84 6.39 9.34
C VAL A 364 -17.89 7.06 8.34
N SER A 365 -16.82 7.69 8.80
CA SER A 365 -15.78 8.31 7.94
C SER A 365 -15.02 7.31 7.06
N LEU A 366 -15.03 6.03 7.43
CA LEU A 366 -14.43 4.91 6.70
C LEU A 366 -15.52 3.96 6.16
N SER A 367 -16.77 4.42 6.06
CA SER A 367 -17.80 3.63 5.38
C SER A 367 -17.62 3.71 3.86
N PRO A 368 -18.04 2.68 3.09
CA PRO A 368 -18.00 2.72 1.63
C PRO A 368 -18.62 3.99 1.01
N ALA A 369 -19.63 4.56 1.67
CA ALA A 369 -20.32 5.77 1.23
C ALA A 369 -19.48 7.06 1.36
N ARG A 370 -18.45 7.06 2.21
CA ARG A 370 -17.69 8.26 2.62
C ARG A 370 -16.20 8.22 2.29
N ILE A 371 -15.64 7.04 2.00
CA ILE A 371 -14.23 6.94 1.61
C ILE A 371 -13.98 7.70 0.31
N VAL A 372 -12.83 8.37 0.25
CA VAL A 372 -12.44 9.25 -0.86
C VAL A 372 -10.94 9.29 -1.11
N PHE A 373 -10.13 9.05 -0.07
CA PHE A 373 -8.67 9.11 -0.18
C PHE A 373 -8.06 7.75 -0.56
N PRO A 374 -6.92 7.72 -1.29
CA PRO A 374 -6.27 6.48 -1.68
C PRO A 374 -5.96 5.54 -0.51
N SER A 375 -5.58 6.08 0.65
CA SER A 375 -5.31 5.34 1.90
C SER A 375 -6.56 4.65 2.47
N GLN A 376 -7.72 5.30 2.36
CA GLN A 376 -9.01 4.78 2.79
C GLN A 376 -9.49 3.71 1.82
N PHE A 377 -9.35 3.95 0.52
CA PHE A 377 -9.55 2.89 -0.47
C PHE A 377 -8.65 1.71 -0.19
N LYS A 378 -7.36 1.95 0.05
CA LYS A 378 -6.43 0.92 0.51
C LYS A 378 -6.88 0.25 1.81
N LEU A 379 -7.60 0.84 2.75
CA LEU A 379 -8.12 0.05 3.87
C LEU A 379 -9.15 -1.00 3.41
N HIS A 380 -9.99 -0.63 2.43
CA HIS A 380 -11.03 -1.49 1.87
C HIS A 380 -10.49 -2.46 0.79
N PHE A 381 -9.38 -2.09 0.14
CA PHE A 381 -8.68 -2.79 -0.93
C PHE A 381 -7.35 -3.42 -0.51
N GLU A 382 -6.78 -3.10 0.66
CA GLU A 382 -5.59 -3.78 1.22
C GLU A 382 -5.97 -5.22 1.51
N GLY A 383 -7.26 -5.60 1.49
CA GLY A 383 -7.76 -6.96 1.35
C GLY A 383 -7.81 -7.54 -0.09
N CYS A 384 -7.34 -6.85 -1.13
CA CYS A 384 -7.57 -7.20 -2.54
C CYS A 384 -6.34 -7.18 -3.46
N ASP A 385 -5.40 -6.25 -3.52
CA ASP A 385 -4.38 -6.34 -4.60
C ASP A 385 -3.29 -7.41 -4.33
N ALA A 386 -2.66 -7.40 -3.15
CA ALA A 386 -1.76 -8.47 -2.72
C ALA A 386 -2.52 -9.76 -2.38
N TYR A 387 -3.74 -9.63 -1.86
CA TYR A 387 -4.62 -10.77 -1.53
C TYR A 387 -5.17 -11.46 -2.77
N MET A 388 -5.60 -10.75 -3.81
CA MET A 388 -6.08 -11.37 -5.04
C MET A 388 -4.92 -12.09 -5.70
N THR A 389 -3.72 -11.52 -5.74
CA THR A 389 -2.53 -12.25 -6.19
C THR A 389 -2.34 -13.54 -5.39
N HIS A 390 -2.48 -13.49 -4.06
CA HIS A 390 -2.37 -14.65 -3.20
C HIS A 390 -3.48 -15.70 -3.41
N PHE A 391 -4.74 -15.30 -3.36
CA PHE A 391 -5.89 -16.17 -3.54
C PHE A 391 -5.94 -16.76 -4.94
N LEU A 392 -5.69 -15.96 -5.98
CA LEU A 392 -5.63 -16.43 -7.36
C LEU A 392 -4.47 -17.42 -7.52
N ALA A 393 -3.30 -17.16 -6.93
CA ALA A 393 -2.20 -18.12 -6.94
C ALA A 393 -2.59 -19.43 -6.23
N VAL A 394 -3.12 -19.36 -5.01
CA VAL A 394 -3.52 -20.54 -4.23
C VAL A 394 -4.60 -21.34 -4.96
N LEU A 395 -5.63 -20.69 -5.52
CA LEU A 395 -6.69 -21.33 -6.28
C LEU A 395 -6.14 -21.98 -7.56
N ALA A 396 -5.30 -21.27 -8.29
CA ALA A 396 -4.71 -21.76 -9.52
C ALA A 396 -3.83 -22.98 -9.28
N PHE A 397 -2.88 -22.90 -8.36
CA PHE A 397 -1.97 -24.00 -8.09
C PHE A 397 -2.69 -25.20 -7.42
N ASN A 398 -3.71 -24.97 -6.58
CA ASN A 398 -4.56 -26.06 -6.10
C ASN A 398 -5.31 -26.76 -7.23
N ALA A 399 -5.88 -26.00 -8.16
CA ALA A 399 -6.57 -26.56 -9.31
C ALA A 399 -5.59 -27.34 -10.20
N LEU A 400 -4.40 -26.81 -10.45
CA LEU A 400 -3.33 -27.46 -11.20
C LEU A 400 -2.94 -28.80 -10.54
N ASN A 401 -2.61 -28.79 -9.25
CA ASN A 401 -2.23 -30.00 -8.52
C ASN A 401 -3.33 -31.06 -8.54
N ARG A 402 -4.61 -30.66 -8.39
CA ARG A 402 -5.74 -31.62 -8.45
C ARG A 402 -5.92 -32.22 -9.83
N LEU A 403 -5.70 -31.45 -10.90
CA LEU A 403 -5.75 -31.96 -12.27
C LEU A 403 -4.59 -32.93 -12.52
N GLU A 404 -3.41 -32.70 -11.95
CA GLU A 404 -2.25 -33.60 -12.09
C GLU A 404 -2.38 -34.88 -11.25
N SER A 405 -2.74 -34.76 -9.96
CA SER A 405 -2.71 -35.87 -9.01
C SER A 405 -3.94 -36.77 -9.06
N SER A 406 -5.06 -36.28 -9.60
CA SER A 406 -6.37 -36.93 -9.47
C SER A 406 -7.14 -37.05 -10.79
N ALA A 407 -6.48 -36.82 -11.94
CA ALA A 407 -7.07 -36.90 -13.27
C ALA A 407 -7.90 -38.16 -13.53
N SER A 408 -7.45 -39.32 -13.02
CA SER A 408 -8.10 -40.61 -13.27
C SER A 408 -9.29 -40.92 -12.35
N SER A 409 -9.48 -40.15 -11.27
CA SER A 409 -10.52 -40.38 -10.25
C SER A 409 -11.66 -39.37 -10.30
N LEU A 410 -11.51 -38.27 -11.04
CA LEU A 410 -12.49 -37.20 -11.14
C LEU A 410 -13.51 -37.52 -12.22
N SER A 411 -14.78 -37.16 -11.98
CA SER A 411 -15.78 -37.16 -13.04
C SER A 411 -15.46 -36.09 -14.09
N THR A 412 -16.06 -36.22 -15.28
CA THR A 412 -15.90 -35.23 -16.36
C THR A 412 -16.30 -33.83 -15.89
N MET A 413 -17.42 -33.71 -15.16
CA MET A 413 -17.93 -32.44 -14.66
C MET A 413 -16.99 -31.81 -13.62
N GLU A 414 -16.49 -32.59 -12.68
CA GLU A 414 -15.50 -32.09 -11.69
C GLU A 414 -14.20 -31.65 -12.36
N THR A 415 -13.76 -32.37 -13.39
CA THR A 415 -12.56 -32.01 -14.15
C THR A 415 -12.74 -30.66 -14.86
N GLU A 416 -13.91 -30.43 -15.47
CA GLU A 416 -14.23 -29.16 -16.12
C GLU A 416 -14.32 -28.00 -15.11
N ASP A 417 -14.93 -28.21 -13.94
CA ASP A 417 -15.02 -27.19 -12.89
C ASP A 417 -13.64 -26.78 -12.35
N ILE A 418 -12.77 -27.76 -12.09
CA ILE A 418 -11.40 -27.51 -11.62
C ILE A 418 -10.60 -26.79 -12.71
N ARG A 419 -10.71 -27.21 -13.97
CA ARG A 419 -10.07 -26.55 -15.10
C ARG A 419 -10.56 -25.11 -15.29
N GLY A 420 -11.86 -24.87 -15.14
CA GLY A 420 -12.44 -23.53 -15.13
C GLY A 420 -11.83 -22.65 -14.04
N THR A 421 -11.65 -23.21 -12.84
CA THR A 421 -10.98 -22.52 -11.71
C THR A 421 -9.53 -22.16 -12.04
N LEU A 422 -8.75 -23.09 -12.62
CA LEU A 422 -7.37 -22.86 -13.05
C LEU A 422 -7.29 -21.70 -14.06
N ILE A 423 -8.08 -21.77 -15.12
CA ILE A 423 -8.06 -20.80 -16.22
C ILE A 423 -8.52 -19.41 -15.75
N LEU A 424 -9.59 -19.32 -14.97
CA LEU A 424 -10.09 -18.05 -14.43
C LEU A 424 -9.09 -17.42 -13.46
N SER A 425 -8.45 -18.23 -12.62
CA SER A 425 -7.42 -17.75 -11.69
C SER A 425 -6.19 -17.24 -12.44
N ALA A 426 -5.75 -17.96 -13.47
CA ALA A 426 -4.66 -17.53 -14.36
C ALA A 426 -4.99 -16.22 -15.08
N LYS A 427 -6.20 -16.08 -15.63
CA LYS A 427 -6.66 -14.82 -16.23
C LYS A 427 -6.62 -13.68 -15.23
N GLY A 428 -7.11 -13.91 -14.01
CA GLY A 428 -7.06 -12.92 -12.93
C GLY A 428 -5.64 -12.47 -12.61
N LEU A 429 -4.68 -13.40 -12.54
CA LEU A 429 -3.26 -13.09 -12.34
C LEU A 429 -2.69 -12.26 -13.49
N ASN A 430 -3.05 -12.58 -14.73
CA ASN A 430 -2.65 -11.78 -15.90
C ASN A 430 -3.24 -10.37 -15.88
N ASP A 431 -4.53 -10.22 -15.57
CA ASP A 431 -5.20 -8.92 -15.50
C ASP A 431 -4.57 -8.04 -14.39
N GLN A 432 -4.30 -8.63 -13.22
CA GLN A 432 -3.58 -7.96 -12.13
C GLN A 432 -2.15 -7.62 -12.54
N GLY A 433 -1.51 -8.51 -13.30
CA GLY A 433 -0.18 -8.38 -13.88
C GLY A 433 0.02 -7.17 -14.80
N GLN A 434 -1.06 -6.55 -15.27
CA GLN A 434 -1.00 -5.30 -16.04
C GLN A 434 -0.65 -4.08 -15.19
N ASN A 435 -0.93 -4.14 -13.88
CA ASN A 435 -0.74 -3.03 -12.95
C ASN A 435 0.33 -3.31 -11.90
N TYR A 436 0.59 -4.59 -11.60
CA TYR A 436 1.57 -5.01 -10.60
C TYR A 436 2.43 -6.16 -11.12
N HIS A 437 3.75 -6.07 -10.98
CA HIS A 437 4.69 -7.01 -11.58
C HIS A 437 4.66 -8.43 -10.95
N LEU A 438 4.40 -8.54 -9.63
CA LEU A 438 4.36 -9.84 -8.95
C LEU A 438 3.31 -10.82 -9.54
N PRO A 439 2.02 -10.47 -9.69
CA PRO A 439 1.02 -11.36 -10.30
C PRO A 439 1.34 -11.72 -11.76
N ARG A 440 2.04 -10.86 -12.50
CA ARG A 440 2.55 -11.19 -13.84
C ARG A 440 3.56 -12.34 -13.81
N ILE A 441 4.49 -12.30 -12.85
CA ILE A 441 5.48 -13.38 -12.67
C ILE A 441 4.80 -14.68 -12.23
N VAL A 442 3.88 -14.59 -11.26
CA VAL A 442 3.09 -15.76 -10.81
C VAL A 442 2.29 -16.34 -11.98
N PHE A 443 1.69 -15.51 -12.84
CA PHE A 443 0.99 -15.94 -14.04
C PHE A 443 1.92 -16.71 -14.99
N HIS A 444 3.12 -16.20 -15.29
CA HIS A 444 4.06 -16.89 -16.18
C HIS A 444 4.51 -18.25 -15.62
N LEU A 445 4.81 -18.33 -14.33
CA LEU A 445 5.17 -19.60 -13.67
C LEU A 445 4.04 -20.61 -13.67
N LEU A 446 2.81 -20.15 -13.42
CA LEU A 446 1.62 -20.99 -13.50
C LEU A 446 1.41 -21.49 -14.92
N HIS A 447 1.48 -20.58 -15.91
CA HIS A 447 1.28 -20.85 -17.33
C HIS A 447 2.28 -21.89 -17.86
N SER A 448 3.57 -21.77 -17.51
CA SER A 448 4.60 -22.74 -17.89
C SER A 448 4.43 -24.11 -17.23
N SER A 449 3.63 -24.20 -16.15
CA SER A 449 3.35 -25.44 -15.43
C SER A 449 2.06 -26.13 -15.91
N MET A 450 1.28 -25.50 -16.80
CA MET A 450 0.01 -26.07 -17.28
C MET A 450 0.20 -27.21 -18.29
N MET A 451 -0.78 -28.12 -18.36
CA MET A 451 -0.89 -29.03 -19.49
C MET A 451 -1.14 -28.26 -20.80
N ALA A 452 -0.60 -28.74 -21.93
CA ALA A 452 -0.68 -28.07 -23.23
C ALA A 452 -2.11 -27.64 -23.66
N GLN A 453 -3.13 -28.40 -23.28
CA GLN A 453 -4.53 -28.05 -23.56
C GLN A 453 -5.00 -26.82 -22.76
N ASP A 454 -4.62 -26.73 -21.48
CA ASP A 454 -5.04 -25.68 -20.55
C ASP A 454 -4.25 -24.40 -20.82
N GLU A 455 -2.97 -24.56 -21.14
CA GLU A 455 -2.08 -23.51 -21.64
C GLU A 455 -2.68 -22.84 -22.91
N ALA A 456 -3.06 -23.64 -23.91
CA ALA A 456 -3.61 -23.12 -25.16
C ALA A 456 -4.94 -22.37 -24.96
N ILE A 457 -5.80 -22.82 -24.05
CA ILE A 457 -7.04 -22.12 -23.70
C ILE A 457 -6.73 -20.81 -22.98
N THR A 458 -5.82 -20.84 -22.01
CA THR A 458 -5.40 -19.67 -21.24
C THR A 458 -4.82 -18.60 -22.16
N SER A 459 -3.87 -18.96 -23.04
CA SER A 459 -3.25 -18.03 -24.00
C SER A 459 -4.27 -17.36 -24.94
N ARG A 460 -5.33 -18.07 -25.33
CA ARG A 460 -6.41 -17.50 -26.14
C ARG A 460 -7.25 -16.47 -25.38
N ILE A 461 -7.45 -16.66 -24.08
CA ILE A 461 -8.30 -15.80 -23.24
C ILE A 461 -7.55 -14.57 -22.73
N THR A 462 -6.25 -14.70 -22.44
CA THR A 462 -5.43 -13.61 -21.92
C THR A 462 -4.82 -12.73 -23.01
N SER A 463 -4.85 -13.15 -24.29
CA SER A 463 -4.24 -12.46 -25.44
C SER A 463 -2.73 -12.18 -25.31
N VAL A 464 -2.03 -12.98 -24.49
CA VAL A 464 -0.60 -12.79 -24.19
C VAL A 464 0.26 -13.34 -25.33
N ARG A 465 1.21 -12.53 -25.82
CA ARG A 465 2.40 -12.99 -26.55
C ARG A 465 3.52 -13.16 -25.51
N LEU A 466 3.97 -14.39 -25.31
CA LEU A 466 4.95 -14.75 -24.26
C LEU A 466 6.41 -14.45 -24.68
N ASP A 467 6.64 -13.94 -25.89
CA ASP A 467 7.98 -13.77 -26.49
C ASP A 467 8.57 -12.35 -26.35
N ASP A 468 8.26 -11.60 -25.29
CA ASP A 468 8.84 -10.25 -25.11
C ASP A 468 10.14 -10.33 -24.27
N GLU A 469 11.26 -9.84 -24.83
CA GLU A 469 12.61 -9.75 -24.21
C GLU A 469 12.63 -9.10 -22.81
N THR A 470 11.54 -8.42 -22.41
CA THR A 470 11.33 -7.88 -21.05
C THR A 470 11.29 -8.93 -19.93
N ASP A 471 11.04 -10.20 -20.24
CA ASP A 471 10.83 -11.24 -19.22
C ASP A 471 12.12 -11.66 -18.49
N ASP A 472 13.28 -11.63 -19.16
CA ASP A 472 14.57 -12.00 -18.54
C ASP A 472 15.12 -10.92 -17.60
N ASP A 473 14.85 -9.65 -17.89
CA ASP A 473 15.26 -8.55 -17.01
C ASP A 473 14.30 -8.40 -15.82
N LEU A 474 13.00 -8.68 -16.00
CA LEU A 474 12.04 -8.76 -14.89
C LEU A 474 12.34 -9.94 -13.94
N ARG A 475 12.75 -11.11 -14.47
CA ARG A 475 13.16 -12.25 -13.63
C ARG A 475 14.34 -11.91 -12.73
N LYS A 476 15.33 -11.15 -13.23
CA LYS A 476 16.50 -10.70 -12.44
C LYS A 476 16.12 -9.75 -11.30
N GLU A 477 15.08 -8.93 -11.48
CA GLU A 477 14.62 -7.96 -10.47
C GLU A 477 13.95 -8.64 -9.26
N TYR A 478 13.32 -9.82 -9.47
CA TYR A 478 12.57 -10.55 -8.44
C TYR A 478 13.31 -11.75 -7.82
N VAL A 479 14.60 -11.95 -8.12
CA VAL A 479 15.45 -13.00 -7.51
C VAL A 479 15.53 -12.87 -5.99
N GLN A 480 15.18 -11.72 -5.43
CA GLN A 480 15.18 -11.49 -3.99
C GLN A 480 13.79 -11.57 -3.33
N ALA A 481 12.73 -11.83 -4.11
CA ALA A 481 11.37 -11.93 -3.61
C ALA A 481 11.20 -13.04 -2.56
N GLN A 482 10.62 -12.70 -1.41
CA GLN A 482 10.22 -13.64 -0.36
C GLN A 482 8.79 -14.16 -0.52
N TYR A 483 8.06 -13.61 -1.49
CA TYR A 483 6.71 -14.04 -1.77
C TYR A 483 6.65 -15.54 -2.15
N PRO A 484 5.88 -16.36 -1.42
CA PRO A 484 5.73 -17.76 -1.77
C PRO A 484 4.77 -17.95 -2.94
N ILE A 485 5.10 -18.88 -3.84
CA ILE A 485 4.33 -19.26 -5.02
C ILE A 485 4.09 -20.76 -4.96
N ASN A 486 2.94 -21.22 -5.47
CA ASN A 486 2.62 -22.64 -5.53
C ASN A 486 2.53 -23.30 -4.12
N ILE A 487 2.02 -22.54 -3.14
CA ILE A 487 1.51 -23.09 -1.89
C ILE A 487 0.08 -23.54 -2.15
N THR A 488 -0.11 -24.86 -2.21
CA THR A 488 -1.44 -25.44 -2.48
C THR A 488 -2.11 -25.86 -1.19
N ASN A 489 -1.31 -26.33 -0.23
CA ASN A 489 -1.75 -26.55 1.13
C ASN A 489 -1.06 -25.60 2.10
N ILE A 490 -1.83 -25.07 3.03
CA ILE A 490 -1.35 -24.25 4.15
C ILE A 490 -0.40 -25.02 5.10
N THR A 491 -0.24 -26.32 4.91
CA THR A 491 0.76 -27.17 5.60
C THR A 491 2.09 -27.29 4.85
N GLU A 492 2.18 -26.81 3.60
CA GLU A 492 3.44 -26.79 2.86
C GLU A 492 4.38 -25.73 3.44
N SER A 493 5.66 -26.07 3.55
CA SER A 493 6.69 -25.10 3.93
C SER A 493 6.79 -24.00 2.86
N PRO A 494 6.63 -22.71 3.24
CA PRO A 494 6.78 -21.61 2.29
C PRO A 494 8.20 -21.46 1.75
N GLU A 495 9.21 -21.97 2.46
CA GLU A 495 10.63 -21.76 2.14
C GLU A 495 11.03 -22.32 0.78
N ASP A 496 10.67 -23.56 0.46
CA ASP A 496 11.01 -24.20 -0.82
C ASP A 496 10.18 -23.65 -2.00
N LYS A 497 9.14 -22.88 -1.66
CA LYS A 497 8.12 -22.34 -2.56
C LYS A 497 8.30 -20.85 -2.83
N ARG A 498 9.36 -20.22 -2.30
CA ARG A 498 9.65 -18.81 -2.55
C ARG A 498 9.97 -18.55 -4.02
N LEU A 499 9.47 -17.45 -4.57
CA LEU A 499 9.72 -17.03 -5.95
C LEU A 499 11.23 -17.03 -6.28
N SER A 500 12.05 -16.50 -5.38
CA SER A 500 13.52 -16.51 -5.47
C SER A 500 14.10 -17.91 -5.70
N ASN A 501 13.66 -18.90 -4.92
CA ASN A 501 14.16 -20.28 -5.00
C ASN A 501 13.64 -21.04 -6.23
N ILE A 502 12.50 -20.61 -6.80
CA ILE A 502 11.91 -21.22 -8.00
C ILE A 502 12.58 -20.66 -9.26
N ILE A 503 12.82 -19.34 -9.32
CA ILE A 503 13.52 -18.70 -10.45
C ILE A 503 14.93 -19.29 -10.61
N GLU A 504 15.66 -19.57 -9.52
CA GLU A 504 17.01 -20.17 -9.61
C GLU A 504 17.04 -21.60 -10.17
N LYS A 505 15.89 -22.28 -10.26
CA LYS A 505 15.77 -23.68 -10.73
C LYS A 505 15.31 -23.81 -12.18
N ILE A 506 14.89 -22.71 -12.80
CA ILE A 506 14.46 -22.60 -14.20
C ILE A 506 15.62 -22.01 -14.99
#